data_AF-A0A0F9HS11-F1
#
_entry.id   AF-A0A0F9HS11-F1
#
_cell.length_a   1.000
_cell.length_b   1.000
_cell.length_c   1.000
_cell.angle_alpha   90.00
_cell.angle_beta   90.00
_cell.angle_gamma   90.00
#
_symmetry.space_group_name_H-M   'P 1'
#
loop_
_entity.id
_entity.type
_entity.pdbx_description
1 polymer ?
#
loop_
_entity_poly.entity_id
_entity_poly.type
_entity_poly.pdbx_seq_one_letter_code
_entity_poly.pdbx_strand_id
1 'polypeptide(L)'
;RNRRSVWEIATQPYAKAHFATFPEKLVEPCILAGTSEWGCCPECGAPWERVVDVDYVQPHTRPGNPAIDRSRYEGRHEEGVGYRPEHVLSRQNRTTGWRPTCAHDGEPVPCTILDPFSGAGTVGLVADRLGRNAILIDQSQEYCEMAQKRVQADGGMFAETFP
;
A
#
# COMPACT_ATOMS: atom_id res chain seq x y z
N ARG A 1 -5.47 7.06 6.88
CA ARG A 1 -5.54 8.32 6.11
C ARG A 1 -4.79 8.10 4.80
N ASN A 2 -5.35 8.46 3.64
CA ASN A 2 -4.62 8.31 2.37
C ASN A 2 -3.31 9.10 2.41
N ARG A 3 -2.23 8.49 1.91
CA ARG A 3 -0.93 9.17 1.74
C ARG A 3 -1.13 10.32 0.73
N ARG A 4 -0.60 11.50 1.06
CA ARG A 4 -0.67 12.72 0.23
C ARG A 4 0.55 12.80 -0.69
N SER A 5 0.73 13.92 -1.39
CA SER A 5 1.84 14.15 -2.31
C SER A 5 3.20 14.43 -1.64
N VAL A 6 3.25 14.65 -0.32
CA VAL A 6 4.48 14.95 0.43
C VAL A 6 4.64 13.90 1.54
N TRP A 7 5.78 13.24 1.59
CA TRP A 7 6.11 12.18 2.56
C TRP A 7 7.32 12.59 3.40
N GLU A 8 7.20 12.45 4.72
CA GLU A 8 8.31 12.65 5.65
C GLU A 8 8.98 11.30 5.90
N ILE A 9 10.21 11.13 5.39
CA ILE A 9 10.97 9.89 5.47
C ILE A 9 12.37 10.21 6.00
N ALA A 10 12.74 9.58 7.12
CA ALA A 10 14.07 9.71 7.70
C ALA A 10 15.12 9.02 6.82
N THR A 11 16.36 9.52 6.86
CA THR A 11 17.50 8.84 6.26
C THR A 11 17.76 7.49 6.95
N GLN A 12 18.21 6.51 6.18
CA GLN A 12 18.55 5.18 6.68
C GLN A 12 20.03 4.93 6.36
N PRO A 13 20.89 4.70 7.37
CA PRO A 13 22.31 4.45 7.12
C PRO A 13 22.50 3.11 6.40
N TYR A 14 23.48 3.07 5.50
CA TYR A 14 23.88 1.85 4.81
C TYR A 14 25.41 1.70 4.90
N ALA A 15 25.86 0.57 5.43
CA ALA A 15 27.26 0.40 5.86
C ALA A 15 28.25 0.11 4.72
N LYS A 16 27.76 -0.24 3.52
CA LYS A 16 28.61 -0.56 2.38
C LYS A 16 28.82 0.69 1.50
N ALA A 17 29.88 0.73 0.69
CA ALA A 17 30.19 1.88 -0.17
C ALA A 17 29.27 1.93 -1.40
N HIS A 18 28.16 2.67 -1.31
CA HIS A 18 27.17 2.77 -2.40
C HIS A 18 26.71 4.19 -2.65
N PHE A 19 26.65 4.54 -3.94
CA PHE A 19 26.18 5.84 -4.40
C PHE A 19 24.66 5.88 -4.60
N ALA A 20 23.98 4.72 -4.64
CA ALA A 20 22.58 4.59 -5.04
C ALA A 20 21.71 3.85 -4.00
N THR A 21 21.83 4.21 -2.72
CA THR A 21 20.92 3.70 -1.69
C THR A 21 19.93 4.75 -1.21
N PHE A 22 18.67 4.34 -1.15
CA PHE A 22 17.58 5.09 -0.51
C PHE A 22 16.96 4.27 0.63
N PRO A 23 16.24 4.93 1.56
CA PRO A 23 15.55 4.26 2.66
C PRO A 23 14.47 3.28 2.17
N GLU A 24 14.33 2.13 2.83
CA GLU A 24 13.31 1.13 2.50
C GLU A 24 11.88 1.69 2.61
N LYS A 25 11.66 2.62 3.55
CA LYS A 25 10.40 3.33 3.77
C LYS A 25 9.97 4.23 2.60
N LEU A 26 10.88 4.55 1.68
CA LEU A 26 10.53 5.22 0.42
C LEU A 26 9.92 4.25 -0.59
N VAL A 27 10.39 3.01 -0.62
CA VAL A 27 9.98 2.02 -1.61
C VAL A 27 8.64 1.41 -1.27
N GLU A 28 8.44 1.05 0.00
CA GLU A 28 7.24 0.37 0.48
C GLU A 28 5.93 1.02 0.01
N PRO A 29 5.71 2.36 0.14
CA PRO A 29 4.53 3.01 -0.43
C PRO A 29 4.36 2.82 -1.93
N CYS A 30 5.46 2.89 -2.69
CA CYS A 30 5.42 2.79 -4.14
C CYS A 30 4.98 1.39 -4.57
N ILE A 31 5.51 0.35 -3.94
CA ILE A 31 5.12 -1.04 -4.22
C ILE A 31 3.67 -1.30 -3.81
N LEU A 32 3.27 -0.88 -2.61
CA LEU A 32 1.89 -1.08 -2.13
C LEU A 32 0.85 -0.31 -2.95
N ALA A 33 1.23 0.82 -3.56
CA ALA A 33 0.34 1.58 -4.43
C ALA A 33 0.28 1.01 -5.85
N GLY A 34 1.39 0.46 -6.36
CA GLY A 34 1.51 -0.03 -7.73
C GLY A 34 1.14 -1.51 -7.93
N THR A 35 1.06 -2.28 -6.85
CA THR A 35 0.81 -3.73 -6.92
C THR A 35 -0.39 -4.14 -6.07
N SER A 36 -1.13 -5.14 -6.55
CA SER A 36 -2.13 -5.81 -5.72
C SER A 36 -1.44 -6.64 -4.64
N GLU A 37 -1.96 -6.64 -3.42
CA GLU A 37 -1.50 -7.58 -2.39
C GLU A 37 -1.96 -9.01 -2.64
N TRP A 38 -3.01 -9.20 -3.44
CA TRP A 38 -3.51 -10.53 -3.80
C TRP A 38 -2.81 -11.11 -5.03
N GLY A 39 -2.22 -10.26 -5.86
CA GLY A 39 -1.48 -10.65 -7.06
C GLY A 39 -2.11 -10.14 -8.36
N CYS A 40 -1.58 -10.60 -9.49
CA CYS A 40 -2.06 -10.27 -10.82
C CYS A 40 -2.38 -11.52 -11.64
N CYS A 41 -3.11 -11.33 -12.73
CA CYS A 41 -3.34 -12.38 -13.71
C CYS A 41 -2.01 -12.89 -14.28
N PRO A 42 -1.79 -14.22 -14.35
CA PRO A 42 -0.57 -14.80 -14.90
C PRO A 42 -0.40 -14.55 -16.40
N GLU A 43 -1.49 -14.32 -17.14
CA GLU A 43 -1.46 -14.14 -18.60
C GLU A 43 -1.19 -12.69 -19.00
N CYS A 44 -1.90 -11.72 -18.41
CA CYS A 44 -1.84 -10.33 -18.83
C CYS A 44 -1.28 -9.36 -17.77
N GLY A 45 -1.01 -9.83 -16.56
CA GLY A 45 -0.51 -8.98 -15.47
C GLY A 45 -1.54 -8.01 -14.89
N ALA A 46 -2.82 -8.11 -15.27
CA ALA A 46 -3.88 -7.26 -14.71
C ALA A 46 -4.00 -7.49 -13.19
N PRO A 47 -3.94 -6.44 -12.34
CA PRO A 47 -3.94 -6.59 -10.90
C PRO A 47 -5.31 -7.00 -10.39
N TRP A 48 -5.36 -7.90 -9.42
CA TRP A 48 -6.61 -8.17 -8.69
C TRP A 48 -6.98 -6.94 -7.88
N GLU A 49 -8.26 -6.55 -7.92
CA GLU A 49 -8.72 -5.37 -7.22
C GLU A 49 -9.41 -5.72 -5.90
N ARG A 50 -9.18 -4.85 -4.92
CA ARG A 50 -9.74 -4.98 -3.58
C ARG A 50 -11.22 -4.63 -3.61
N VAL A 51 -12.07 -5.54 -3.18
CA VAL A 51 -13.48 -5.25 -2.92
C VAL A 51 -13.60 -4.70 -1.50
N VAL A 52 -14.14 -3.48 -1.39
CA VAL A 52 -14.22 -2.73 -0.13
C VAL A 52 -15.67 -2.37 0.15
N ASP A 53 -16.10 -2.72 1.35
CA ASP A 53 -17.35 -2.26 1.95
C ASP A 53 -17.10 -0.96 2.71
N VAL A 54 -18.04 -0.02 2.58
CA VAL A 54 -17.88 1.36 3.06
C VAL A 54 -19.07 1.73 3.92
N ASP A 55 -18.82 1.82 5.22
CA ASP A 55 -19.80 2.25 6.21
C ASP A 55 -19.52 3.68 6.69
N TYR A 56 -20.57 4.38 7.08
CA TYR A 56 -20.49 5.71 7.68
C TYR A 56 -21.08 5.65 9.08
N VAL A 57 -20.22 5.54 10.09
CA VAL A 57 -20.64 5.40 11.49
C VAL A 57 -20.56 6.75 12.20
N GLN A 58 -21.52 7.04 13.07
CA GLN A 58 -21.39 8.16 13.99
C GLN A 58 -20.28 7.82 15.00
N PRO A 59 -19.19 8.60 15.09
CA PRO A 59 -18.24 8.44 16.17
C PRO A 59 -18.99 8.67 17.47
N HIS A 60 -18.94 7.67 18.36
CA HIS A 60 -19.84 7.51 19.51
C HIS A 60 -20.18 8.84 20.19
N THR A 61 -21.48 9.16 20.24
CA THR A 61 -21.99 10.09 21.24
C THR A 61 -21.52 9.58 22.62
N ARG A 62 -21.01 10.49 23.45
CA ARG A 62 -20.64 10.18 24.84
C ARG A 62 -21.79 9.39 25.51
N PRO A 63 -21.50 8.42 26.40
CA PRO A 63 -22.55 7.75 27.16
C PRO A 63 -23.41 8.82 27.86
N GLY A 64 -24.70 8.88 27.51
CA GLY A 64 -25.65 9.81 28.12
C GLY A 64 -26.27 10.87 27.20
N ASN A 65 -25.96 10.93 25.90
CA ASN A 65 -26.71 11.79 24.98
C ASN A 65 -27.81 10.99 24.26
N PRO A 66 -29.11 11.17 24.59
CA PRO A 66 -30.18 10.45 23.93
C PRO A 66 -30.25 10.81 22.45
N ALA A 67 -30.63 9.84 21.61
CA ALA A 67 -30.92 10.09 20.20
C ALA A 67 -31.95 11.22 20.10
N ILE A 68 -31.59 12.27 19.34
CA ILE A 68 -32.47 13.40 19.05
C ILE A 68 -33.78 12.90 18.44
N ASP A 69 -34.86 13.03 19.22
CA ASP A 69 -36.23 12.76 18.79
C ASP A 69 -36.64 13.80 17.73
N ARG A 70 -36.73 13.34 16.47
CA ARG A 70 -37.12 14.16 15.32
C ARG A 70 -38.59 14.58 15.35
N SER A 71 -39.42 14.05 16.26
CA SER A 71 -40.85 14.40 16.32
C SER A 71 -41.11 15.80 16.90
N ARG A 72 -40.09 16.49 17.42
CA ARG A 72 -40.23 17.86 17.99
C ARG A 72 -39.90 18.99 17.01
N TYR A 73 -39.56 18.69 15.76
CA TYR A 73 -39.07 19.69 14.79
C TYR A 73 -40.13 20.08 13.74
N GLU A 74 -41.35 20.37 14.18
CA GLU A 74 -42.27 21.18 13.38
C GLU A 74 -42.13 22.64 13.81
N GLY A 75 -41.50 23.45 12.94
CA GLY A 75 -41.54 24.91 13.04
C GLY A 75 -40.35 25.60 13.70
N ARG A 76 -39.24 25.75 12.97
CA ARG A 76 -38.42 26.97 13.03
C ARG A 76 -37.50 27.08 11.82
N HIS A 77 -37.72 28.11 11.02
CA HIS A 77 -36.82 28.53 9.95
C HIS A 77 -35.53 29.12 10.53
N GLU A 78 -34.43 28.67 9.93
CA GLU A 78 -33.16 29.35 9.63
C GLU A 78 -32.70 30.50 10.54
N GLU A 79 -31.67 30.22 11.34
CA GLU A 79 -30.57 31.16 11.60
C GLU A 79 -29.33 30.36 12.08
N GLY A 80 -28.36 30.19 11.18
CA GLY A 80 -26.94 29.92 11.48
C GLY A 80 -26.60 28.76 12.43
N VAL A 81 -26.84 27.51 12.03
CA VAL A 81 -26.24 26.37 12.76
C VAL A 81 -24.81 26.17 12.27
N GLY A 82 -23.85 26.74 13.01
CA GLY A 82 -22.42 26.50 12.78
C GLY A 82 -22.09 25.01 12.75
N TYR A 83 -21.08 24.64 11.94
CA TYR A 83 -20.57 23.27 11.79
C TYR A 83 -20.33 22.62 13.17
N ARG A 84 -21.15 21.63 13.52
CA ARG A 84 -20.97 20.83 14.74
C ARG A 84 -20.15 19.57 14.41
N PRO A 85 -18.91 19.42 14.93
CA PRO A 85 -18.05 18.26 14.66
C PRO A 85 -18.67 16.91 15.06
N GLU A 86 -19.65 16.95 15.97
CA GLU A 86 -20.34 15.80 16.55
C GLU A 86 -21.22 15.03 15.54
N HIS A 87 -21.47 15.59 14.36
CA HIS A 87 -22.27 14.97 13.30
C HIS A 87 -21.42 14.49 12.11
N VAL A 88 -20.08 14.55 12.21
CA VAL A 88 -19.21 14.07 11.14
C VAL A 88 -19.14 12.55 11.20
N LEU A 89 -19.86 11.88 10.29
CA LEU A 89 -19.77 10.43 10.14
C LEU A 89 -18.32 10.04 9.82
N SER A 90 -17.80 9.07 10.56
CA SER A 90 -16.50 8.47 10.29
C SER A 90 -16.68 7.40 9.21
N ARG A 91 -15.93 7.53 8.11
CA ARG A 91 -15.90 6.53 7.05
C ARG A 91 -15.07 5.33 7.51
N GLN A 92 -15.70 4.17 7.64
CA GLN A 92 -15.04 2.89 7.90
C GLN A 92 -14.99 2.08 6.61
N ASN A 93 -13.78 1.66 6.23
CA ASN A 93 -13.56 0.81 5.07
C ASN A 93 -13.18 -0.59 5.56
N ARG A 94 -13.87 -1.62 5.09
CA ARG A 94 -13.56 -3.01 5.36
C ARG A 94 -13.33 -3.75 4.06
N THR A 95 -12.16 -4.37 3.91
CA THR A 95 -11.91 -5.27 2.78
C THR A 95 -12.81 -6.50 2.93
N THR A 96 -13.63 -6.79 1.92
CA THR A 96 -14.52 -7.96 1.91
C THR A 96 -14.06 -9.06 0.96
N GLY A 97 -13.12 -8.75 0.05
CA GLY A 97 -12.52 -9.75 -0.82
C GLY A 97 -11.69 -9.15 -1.93
N TRP A 98 -11.43 -9.98 -2.95
CA TRP A 98 -10.65 -9.67 -4.14
C TRP A 98 -11.41 -10.14 -5.37
N ARG A 99 -11.30 -9.41 -6.48
CA ARG A 99 -11.85 -9.84 -7.76
C ARG A 99 -10.87 -9.59 -8.91
N PRO A 100 -10.89 -10.40 -9.97
CA PRO A 100 -10.07 -10.17 -11.15
C PRO A 100 -10.54 -8.90 -11.89
N THR A 101 -9.60 -8.24 -12.55
CA THR A 101 -9.87 -7.06 -13.40
C THR A 101 -9.77 -7.37 -14.90
N CYS A 102 -9.53 -8.64 -15.25
CA CYS A 102 -9.51 -9.17 -16.61
C CYS A 102 -10.42 -10.40 -16.73
N ALA A 103 -10.65 -10.85 -17.97
CA ALA A 103 -11.49 -12.01 -18.29
C ALA A 103 -10.73 -13.35 -18.36
N HIS A 104 -9.41 -13.35 -18.22
CA HIS A 104 -8.61 -14.58 -18.19
C HIS A 104 -8.91 -15.38 -16.92
N ASP A 105 -8.82 -16.70 -17.04
CA ASP A 105 -8.92 -17.62 -15.92
C ASP A 105 -7.56 -17.80 -15.23
N GLY A 106 -7.55 -18.44 -14.07
CA GLY A 106 -6.33 -18.79 -13.33
C GLY A 106 -6.21 -18.13 -11.97
N GLU A 107 -5.38 -18.74 -11.12
CA GLU A 107 -5.07 -18.20 -9.80
C GLU A 107 -4.09 -17.02 -9.90
N PRO A 108 -4.23 -15.99 -9.05
CA PRO A 108 -3.31 -14.87 -9.03
C PRO A 108 -1.89 -15.31 -8.71
N VAL A 109 -0.92 -14.67 -9.38
CA VAL A 109 0.50 -14.80 -9.08
C VAL A 109 1.03 -13.49 -8.48
N PRO A 110 2.15 -13.51 -7.73
CA PRO A 110 2.78 -12.28 -7.25
C PRO A 110 3.05 -11.29 -8.39
N CYS A 111 2.74 -10.00 -8.16
CA CYS A 111 3.06 -8.97 -9.13
C CYS A 111 4.58 -8.84 -9.30
N THR A 112 5.03 -8.55 -10.53
CA THR A 112 6.44 -8.30 -10.85
C THR A 112 6.73 -6.82 -10.94
N ILE A 113 7.75 -6.36 -10.24
CA ILE A 113 8.25 -4.98 -10.27
C ILE A 113 9.49 -4.91 -11.15
N LEU A 114 9.64 -3.83 -11.91
CA LEU A 114 10.85 -3.55 -12.68
C LEU A 114 11.56 -2.34 -12.07
N ASP A 115 12.84 -2.50 -11.74
CA ASP A 115 13.74 -1.41 -11.40
C ASP A 115 14.94 -1.41 -12.35
N PRO A 116 14.99 -0.50 -13.35
CA PRO A 116 16.05 -0.46 -14.35
C PRO A 116 17.38 0.12 -13.82
N PHE A 117 17.40 0.69 -12.60
CA PHE A 117 18.57 1.32 -11.99
C PHE A 117 18.69 0.91 -10.51
N SER A 118 18.77 -0.39 -10.30
CA SER A 118 18.53 -1.01 -9.00
C SER A 118 19.60 -0.76 -7.94
N GLY A 119 20.82 -0.39 -8.34
CA GLY A 119 21.93 -0.12 -7.43
C GLY A 119 22.13 -1.25 -6.42
N ALA A 120 22.05 -0.91 -5.13
CA ALA A 120 22.23 -1.91 -4.06
C ALA A 120 21.02 -2.84 -3.82
N GLY A 121 20.02 -2.82 -4.72
CA GLY A 121 18.89 -3.76 -4.71
C GLY A 121 17.83 -3.49 -3.64
N THR A 122 17.71 -2.26 -3.13
CA THR A 122 16.71 -1.96 -2.09
C THR A 122 15.27 -2.23 -2.57
N VAL A 123 14.95 -2.02 -3.85
CA VAL A 123 13.62 -2.37 -4.39
C VAL A 123 13.35 -3.86 -4.30
N GLY A 124 14.30 -4.69 -4.72
CA GLY A 124 14.15 -6.16 -4.65
C GLY A 124 13.96 -6.65 -3.23
N LEU A 125 14.73 -6.11 -2.28
CA LEU A 125 14.59 -6.45 -0.86
C LEU A 125 13.18 -6.15 -0.33
N VAL A 126 12.65 -4.96 -0.63
CA VAL A 126 11.32 -4.56 -0.16
C VAL A 126 10.22 -5.32 -0.91
N ALA A 127 10.41 -5.61 -2.21
CA ALA A 127 9.50 -6.41 -3.00
C ALA A 127 9.36 -7.83 -2.43
N ASP A 128 10.49 -8.50 -2.16
CA ASP A 128 10.53 -9.86 -1.60
C ASP A 128 9.84 -9.93 -0.22
N ARG A 129 10.13 -9.00 0.68
CA ARG A 129 9.44 -8.90 1.99
C ARG A 129 7.94 -8.65 1.88
N LEU A 130 7.49 -8.01 0.81
CA LEU A 130 6.08 -7.81 0.50
C LEU A 130 5.49 -9.00 -0.28
N GLY A 131 6.26 -10.01 -0.66
CA GLY A 131 5.76 -11.14 -1.47
C GLY A 131 5.45 -10.72 -2.91
N ARG A 132 6.30 -9.88 -3.51
CA ARG A 132 6.29 -9.49 -4.93
C ARG A 132 7.55 -10.01 -5.61
N ASN A 133 7.43 -10.27 -6.91
CA ASN A 133 8.60 -10.53 -7.76
C ASN A 133 9.28 -9.22 -8.13
N ALA A 134 10.58 -9.26 -8.41
CA ALA A 134 11.32 -8.11 -8.89
C ALA A 134 12.33 -8.49 -9.98
N ILE A 135 12.41 -7.65 -11.01
CA ILE A 135 13.46 -7.64 -12.01
C ILE A 135 14.31 -6.39 -11.74
N LEU A 136 15.56 -6.62 -11.36
CA LEU A 136 16.51 -5.57 -10.99
C LEU A 136 17.60 -5.52 -12.06
N ILE A 137 17.79 -4.35 -12.65
CA ILE A 137 18.83 -4.13 -13.65
C ILE A 137 19.78 -3.07 -13.09
N ASP A 138 21.08 -3.31 -13.25
CA ASP A 138 22.10 -2.29 -13.07
C ASP A 138 23.23 -2.57 -14.05
N GLN A 139 23.89 -1.51 -14.51
CA GLN A 139 25.06 -1.65 -15.40
C GLN A 139 26.30 -2.15 -14.65
N SER A 140 26.36 -1.93 -13.34
CA SER A 140 27.49 -2.32 -12.51
C SER A 140 27.33 -3.75 -12.03
N GLN A 141 28.22 -4.63 -12.49
CA GLN A 141 28.30 -6.02 -12.03
C GLN A 141 28.42 -6.11 -10.49
N GLU A 142 29.22 -5.22 -9.88
CA GLU A 142 29.42 -5.17 -8.42
C GLU A 142 28.10 -4.85 -7.68
N TYR A 143 27.23 -4.04 -8.28
CA TYR A 143 25.92 -3.71 -7.72
C TYR A 143 24.93 -4.87 -7.88
N CYS A 144 24.90 -5.53 -9.03
CA CYS A 144 24.09 -6.72 -9.25
C CYS A 144 24.42 -7.83 -8.23
N GLU A 145 25.72 -8.14 -8.05
CA GLU A 145 26.16 -9.14 -7.07
C GLU A 145 25.81 -8.76 -5.63
N MET A 146 25.87 -7.46 -5.33
CA MET A 146 25.47 -6.98 -4.02
C MET A 146 23.98 -7.11 -3.77
N ALA A 147 23.16 -6.69 -4.72
CA ALA A 147 21.70 -6.79 -4.66
C ALA A 147 21.30 -8.25 -4.42
N GLN A 148 21.89 -9.17 -5.20
CA GLN A 148 21.66 -10.60 -5.05
C GLN A 148 22.02 -11.10 -3.64
N LYS A 149 23.24 -10.83 -3.16
CA LYS A 149 23.68 -11.22 -1.80
C LYS A 149 22.78 -10.64 -0.72
N ARG A 150 22.29 -9.41 -0.91
CA ARG A 150 21.44 -8.71 0.07
C ARG A 150 20.05 -9.34 0.15
N VAL A 151 19.44 -9.63 -1.00
CA VAL A 151 18.13 -10.31 -1.06
C VAL A 151 18.24 -11.72 -0.49
N GLN A 152 19.27 -12.49 -0.86
CA GLN A 152 19.51 -13.84 -0.32
C GLN A 152 19.76 -13.83 1.19
N ALA A 153 20.55 -12.88 1.70
CA ALA A 153 20.91 -12.81 3.12
C ALA A 153 19.76 -12.36 4.03
N ASP A 154 18.81 -11.58 3.50
CA ASP A 154 17.61 -11.21 4.25
C ASP A 154 16.73 -12.42 4.54
N GLY A 155 16.75 -13.42 3.65
CA GLY A 155 16.05 -14.68 3.84
C GLY A 155 14.53 -14.51 3.85
N GLY A 156 13.98 -13.56 3.09
CA GLY A 156 12.54 -13.52 2.85
C GLY A 156 12.06 -14.86 2.29
N MET A 157 10.86 -15.27 2.68
CA MET A 157 10.35 -16.66 2.56
C MET A 157 10.41 -17.29 1.15
N PHE A 158 10.75 -16.54 0.10
CA PHE A 158 10.63 -16.95 -1.31
C PHE A 158 11.79 -16.49 -2.21
N ALA A 159 12.93 -16.05 -1.66
CA ALA A 159 13.99 -15.45 -2.46
C ALA A 159 14.78 -16.48 -3.31
N GLU A 160 14.31 -16.74 -4.53
CA GLU A 160 15.12 -17.31 -5.61
C GLU A 160 15.70 -16.17 -6.46
N THR A 161 17.01 -16.19 -6.68
CA THR A 161 17.69 -15.15 -7.47
C THR A 161 18.39 -15.80 -8.65
N PHE A 162 18.27 -15.18 -9.82
CA PHE A 162 18.90 -15.63 -11.05
C PHE A 162 19.96 -14.60 -11.48
N PRO A 163 21.08 -15.07 -12.05
CA PRO A 163 22.15 -14.20 -12.53
C PRO A 163 21.74 -13.37 -13.75
#